data_AF-A0A090Q4G6-F1
#
_entry.id   AF-A0A090Q4G6-F1
#
_cell.length_a   1.000
_cell.length_b   1.000
_cell.length_c   1.000
_cell.angle_alpha   90.00
_cell.angle_beta   90.00
_cell.angle_gamma   90.00
#
_symmetry.space_group_name_H-M   'P 1'
#
loop_
_entity.id
_entity.type
_entity.pdbx_description
1 polymer ?
#
loop_
_entity_poly.entity_id
_entity_poly.type
_entity_poly.pdbx_seq_one_letter_code
_entity_poly.pdbx_strand_id
1 'polypeptide(L)'
;MSSKATKSEASNKTNSKFKPYSKLITGKTKTDDGLFKVHQNEDEYLYELPDSLLGKDMLWVTRIAQIPANLGGGYLNAGSKTNQQLVSWERFKDKILLKVKSYDAVTLDSTAAISNSVKVNNYEPIMYAFDIEAINTDSTGVVIDVTKFLSNDIPAISGLNSRLRKQYKVRSLDKSRSFINRVAAYPLNVEVVQDMTYTASDAPSNSSVGSISLQMNQSMILLPEKPMTPRLYDPRVGFFTVNQIDYSSPKLKADEKTYIRRWS
;
A
#
# COMPACT_ATOMS: atom_id res chain seq x y z
N MET A 1 59.62 -26.08 -27.75
CA MET A 1 58.65 -26.42 -26.70
C MET A 1 58.04 -25.13 -26.17
N SER A 2 56.77 -24.87 -26.47
CA SER A 2 56.02 -23.74 -25.91
C SER A 2 54.58 -24.17 -25.73
N SER A 3 54.16 -24.06 -24.48
CA SER A 3 52.84 -24.31 -23.92
C SER A 3 51.80 -23.34 -24.49
N LYS A 4 50.58 -23.83 -24.77
CA LYS A 4 49.40 -22.97 -24.78
C LYS A 4 48.14 -23.71 -24.30
N ALA A 5 47.89 -23.45 -23.03
CA ALA A 5 46.65 -23.42 -22.28
C ALA A 5 45.34 -23.83 -22.98
N THR A 6 44.74 -24.86 -22.42
CA THR A 6 43.32 -25.23 -22.40
C THR A 6 42.48 -24.06 -21.88
N LYS A 7 41.53 -23.57 -22.69
CA LYS A 7 40.52 -22.59 -22.28
C LYS A 7 39.26 -23.33 -21.84
N SER A 8 39.17 -23.61 -20.54
CA SER A 8 37.95 -24.03 -19.86
C SER A 8 37.17 -22.77 -19.46
N GLU A 9 36.16 -22.38 -20.25
CA GLU A 9 35.14 -21.43 -19.81
C GLU A 9 34.17 -22.16 -18.88
N ALA A 10 34.45 -22.08 -17.58
CA ALA A 10 33.56 -22.53 -16.53
C ALA A 10 32.37 -21.58 -16.44
N SER A 11 31.18 -22.14 -16.62
CA SER A 11 29.90 -21.50 -16.33
C SER A 11 29.83 -21.12 -14.84
N ASN A 12 29.90 -19.83 -14.53
CA ASN A 12 29.50 -19.33 -13.21
C ASN A 12 27.97 -19.30 -13.12
N LYS A 13 27.36 -20.45 -12.83
CA LYS A 13 26.04 -20.52 -12.21
C LYS A 13 26.20 -20.10 -10.75
N THR A 14 26.22 -18.80 -10.50
CA THR A 14 25.89 -18.29 -9.16
C THR A 14 24.44 -18.70 -8.92
N ASN A 15 24.18 -19.52 -7.91
CA ASN A 15 22.83 -19.79 -7.43
C ASN A 15 22.25 -18.47 -6.90
N SER A 16 21.72 -17.65 -7.81
CA SER A 16 20.98 -16.44 -7.49
C SER A 16 19.78 -16.85 -6.64
N LYS A 17 19.66 -16.24 -5.46
CA LYS A 17 18.51 -16.43 -4.57
C LYS A 17 17.19 -15.99 -5.21
N PHE A 18 17.26 -15.13 -6.22
CA PHE A 18 16.12 -14.60 -6.96
C PHE A 18 15.98 -15.28 -8.32
N LYS A 19 14.73 -15.38 -8.80
CA LYS A 19 14.42 -15.89 -10.14
C LYS A 19 15.02 -14.93 -11.19
N PRO A 20 15.44 -15.45 -12.37
CA PRO A 20 15.82 -14.58 -13.48
C PRO A 20 14.64 -13.71 -13.92
N TYR A 21 14.87 -12.42 -14.16
CA TYR A 21 13.85 -11.47 -14.61
C TYR A 21 13.08 -11.98 -15.83
N SER A 22 13.78 -12.54 -16.82
CA SER A 22 13.21 -13.09 -18.05
C SER A 22 12.27 -14.30 -17.85
N LYS A 23 12.28 -14.94 -16.67
CA LYS A 23 11.29 -15.97 -16.32
C LYS A 23 9.97 -15.39 -15.83
N LEU A 24 10.00 -14.18 -15.27
CA LEU A 24 8.81 -13.51 -14.74
C LEU A 24 8.20 -12.57 -15.78
N ILE A 25 9.04 -11.77 -16.43
CA ILE A 25 8.64 -10.83 -17.48
C ILE A 25 9.05 -11.42 -18.82
N THR A 26 8.07 -11.85 -19.60
CA THR A 26 8.23 -12.45 -20.92
C THR A 26 7.65 -11.55 -22.00
N GLY A 27 7.84 -11.88 -23.28
CA GLY A 27 7.20 -11.15 -24.39
C GLY A 27 5.67 -11.20 -24.40
N LYS A 28 5.05 -12.05 -23.57
CA LYS A 28 3.59 -12.12 -23.40
C LYS A 28 3.08 -11.31 -22.21
N THR A 29 3.97 -10.86 -21.34
CA THR A 29 3.64 -10.09 -20.14
C THR A 29 3.13 -8.72 -20.54
N LYS A 30 1.92 -8.36 -20.10
CA LYS A 30 1.41 -7.00 -20.27
C LYS A 30 2.07 -6.11 -19.24
N THR A 31 2.64 -4.99 -19.68
CA THR A 31 3.32 -4.05 -18.79
C THR A 31 2.69 -2.69 -18.95
N ASP A 32 2.37 -2.06 -17.83
CA ASP A 32 1.91 -0.68 -17.74
C ASP A 32 2.99 0.17 -17.04
N ASP A 33 3.38 1.26 -17.69
CA ASP A 33 4.43 2.16 -17.23
C ASP A 33 3.80 3.39 -16.58
N GLY A 34 4.12 3.65 -15.31
CA GLY A 34 3.65 4.81 -14.58
C GLY A 34 4.58 5.17 -13.43
N LEU A 35 4.01 5.38 -12.24
CA LEU A 35 4.77 5.64 -11.01
C LEU A 35 5.87 4.59 -10.81
N PHE A 36 5.53 3.33 -11.02
CA PHE A 36 6.42 2.21 -11.23
C PHE A 36 5.75 1.22 -12.17
N LYS A 37 6.50 0.26 -12.73
CA LYS A 37 5.90 -0.66 -13.70
C LYS A 37 5.01 -1.67 -13.01
N VAL A 38 3.86 -1.91 -13.62
CA VAL A 38 2.97 -3.01 -13.25
C VAL A 38 3.00 -4.04 -14.37
N HIS A 39 3.36 -5.26 -14.04
CA HIS A 39 3.32 -6.39 -14.96
C HIS A 39 2.11 -7.27 -14.65
N GLN A 40 1.47 -7.76 -15.70
CA GLN A 40 0.38 -8.72 -15.61
C GLN A 40 0.71 -9.97 -16.45
N ASN A 41 0.66 -11.12 -15.78
CA ASN A 41 0.78 -12.45 -16.36
C ASN A 41 -0.51 -13.22 -16.05
N GLU A 42 -1.45 -13.25 -16.99
CA GLU A 42 -2.78 -13.84 -16.75
C GLU A 42 -3.45 -13.22 -15.50
N ASP A 43 -3.56 -13.98 -14.41
CA ASP A 43 -4.15 -13.57 -13.13
C ASP A 43 -3.10 -13.11 -12.09
N GLU A 44 -1.80 -13.17 -12.42
CA GLU A 44 -0.71 -12.71 -11.58
C GLU A 44 -0.35 -11.25 -11.88
N TYR A 45 -0.19 -10.45 -10.82
CA TYR A 45 0.20 -9.05 -10.87
C TYR A 45 1.51 -8.84 -10.11
N LEU A 46 2.50 -8.30 -10.82
CA LEU A 46 3.82 -8.01 -10.28
C LEU A 46 4.09 -6.50 -10.31
N TYR A 47 4.71 -5.98 -9.27
CA TYR A 47 5.23 -4.60 -9.24
C TYR A 47 6.75 -4.62 -9.41
N GLU A 48 7.26 -3.84 -10.36
CA GLU A 48 8.69 -3.55 -10.49
C GLU A 48 8.97 -2.23 -9.77
N LEU A 49 9.38 -2.32 -8.50
CA LEU A 49 9.67 -1.16 -7.66
C LEU A 49 11.10 -0.68 -7.89
N PRO A 50 11.31 0.56 -8.38
CA PRO A 50 12.64 1.13 -8.46
C PRO A 50 13.16 1.49 -7.07
N ASP A 51 14.46 1.33 -6.85
CA ASP A 51 15.13 1.65 -5.58
C ASP A 51 14.95 3.14 -5.22
N SER A 52 14.78 4.01 -6.22
CA SER A 52 14.52 5.44 -6.04
C SER A 52 13.17 5.77 -5.39
N LEU A 53 12.21 4.84 -5.36
CA LEU A 53 10.92 5.01 -4.68
C LEU A 53 10.89 4.35 -3.29
N LEU A 54 11.90 3.56 -2.93
CA LEU A 54 11.99 2.98 -1.59
C LEU A 54 12.20 4.10 -0.55
N GLY A 55 11.47 4.00 0.55
CA GLY A 55 11.46 4.99 1.63
C GLY A 55 10.65 6.25 1.33
N LYS A 56 10.16 6.46 0.10
CA LYS A 56 9.29 7.59 -0.22
C LYS A 56 7.88 7.41 0.33
N ASP A 57 7.33 8.53 0.76
CA ASP A 57 6.00 8.61 1.34
C ASP A 57 4.94 8.58 0.23
N MET A 58 3.97 7.67 0.38
CA MET A 58 2.85 7.54 -0.52
C MET A 58 1.54 7.56 0.27
N LEU A 59 0.52 8.21 -0.27
CA LEU A 59 -0.83 8.16 0.28
C LEU A 59 -1.55 6.94 -0.28
N TRP A 60 -2.00 6.04 0.59
CA TRP A 60 -2.90 4.96 0.23
C TRP A 60 -4.34 5.34 0.60
N VAL A 61 -5.23 5.38 -0.39
CA VAL A 61 -6.65 5.64 -0.19
C VAL A 61 -7.48 4.46 -0.65
N THR A 62 -8.30 3.94 0.25
CA THR A 62 -9.26 2.86 -0.05
C THR A 62 -10.66 3.45 -0.16
N ARG A 63 -11.34 3.17 -1.27
CA ARG A 63 -12.70 3.64 -1.55
C ARG A 63 -13.60 2.50 -2.02
N ILE A 64 -14.89 2.59 -1.70
CA ILE A 64 -15.91 1.73 -2.29
C ILE A 64 -16.24 2.30 -3.67
N ALA A 65 -15.94 1.58 -4.75
CA ALA A 65 -16.32 1.95 -6.10
C ALA A 65 -17.77 1.57 -6.41
N GLN A 66 -18.21 0.39 -5.95
CA GLN A 66 -19.59 -0.08 -6.07
C GLN A 66 -20.03 -0.77 -4.78
N ILE A 67 -21.28 -0.54 -4.38
CA ILE A 67 -21.83 -0.96 -3.09
C ILE A 67 -23.15 -1.71 -3.29
N PRO A 68 -23.41 -2.80 -2.55
CA PRO A 68 -24.71 -3.45 -2.58
C PRO A 68 -25.74 -2.61 -1.83
N ALA A 69 -27.01 -2.76 -2.21
CA ALA A 69 -28.11 -2.05 -1.56
C ALA A 69 -28.13 -2.30 -0.05
N ASN A 70 -28.54 -1.27 0.71
CA ASN A 70 -28.74 -1.28 2.16
C ASN A 70 -27.49 -1.53 3.03
N LEU A 71 -26.29 -1.63 2.44
CA LEU A 71 -25.07 -1.71 3.23
C LEU A 71 -24.78 -0.37 3.94
N GLY A 72 -24.54 -0.42 5.24
CA GLY A 72 -24.18 0.77 6.03
C GLY A 72 -25.33 1.74 6.32
N GLY A 73 -26.58 1.33 6.09
CA GLY A 73 -27.77 2.10 6.51
C GLY A 73 -27.91 3.47 5.84
N GLY A 74 -27.41 3.63 4.60
CA GLY A 74 -27.49 4.88 3.83
C GLY A 74 -26.34 5.87 4.06
N TYR A 75 -25.45 5.60 5.02
CA TYR A 75 -24.26 6.42 5.28
C TYR A 75 -23.03 6.01 4.46
N LEU A 76 -23.09 4.85 3.82
CA LEU A 76 -22.09 4.39 2.86
C LEU A 76 -22.67 4.40 1.46
N ASN A 77 -21.92 4.99 0.53
CA ASN A 77 -22.30 5.11 -0.87
C ASN A 77 -21.10 4.74 -1.76
N ALA A 78 -21.35 4.55 -3.05
CA ALA A 78 -20.27 4.54 -4.03
C ALA A 78 -19.46 5.86 -3.93
N GLY A 79 -18.14 5.75 -3.95
CA GLY A 79 -17.20 6.85 -3.71
C GLY A 79 -16.80 7.04 -2.23
N SER A 80 -17.47 6.39 -1.27
CA SER A 80 -17.12 6.50 0.15
C SER A 80 -15.70 5.98 0.41
N LYS A 81 -14.90 6.81 1.10
CA LYS A 81 -13.57 6.45 1.57
C LYS A 81 -13.66 5.62 2.84
N THR A 82 -13.11 4.40 2.83
CA THR A 82 -13.14 3.49 3.98
C THR A 82 -11.86 3.56 4.79
N ASN A 83 -10.73 3.83 4.13
CA ASN A 83 -9.46 4.06 4.82
C ASN A 83 -8.58 5.07 4.07
N GLN A 84 -7.69 5.72 4.81
CA GLN A 84 -6.63 6.57 4.29
C GLN A 84 -5.44 6.48 5.23
N GLN A 85 -4.28 6.14 4.69
CA GLN A 85 -3.06 5.96 5.46
C GLN A 85 -1.84 6.39 4.67
N LEU A 86 -0.81 6.83 5.37
CA LEU A 86 0.49 7.05 4.76
C LEU A 86 1.27 5.74 4.76
N VAL A 87 1.88 5.39 3.63
CA VAL A 87 2.68 4.18 3.49
C VAL A 87 4.04 4.49 2.89
N SER A 88 4.97 3.57 3.08
CA SER A 88 6.24 3.55 2.36
C SER A 88 6.69 2.12 2.09
N TRP A 89 7.39 1.93 0.97
CA TRP A 89 8.05 0.69 0.63
C TRP A 89 9.46 0.66 1.23
N GLU A 90 9.80 -0.38 1.98
CA GLU A 90 11.12 -0.51 2.61
C GLU A 90 11.74 -1.87 2.27
N ARG A 91 13.01 -1.89 1.86
CA ARG A 91 13.73 -3.16 1.65
C ARG A 91 14.28 -3.68 2.97
N PHE A 92 13.93 -4.91 3.30
CA PHE A 92 14.46 -5.61 4.47
C PHE A 92 14.94 -7.00 4.06
N LYS A 93 16.26 -7.17 4.01
CA LYS A 93 16.91 -8.39 3.50
C LYS A 93 16.39 -8.69 2.08
N ASP A 94 15.73 -9.83 1.92
CA ASP A 94 15.20 -10.34 0.66
C ASP A 94 13.70 -10.11 0.51
N LYS A 95 13.17 -9.16 1.28
CA LYS A 95 11.77 -8.78 1.26
C LYS A 95 11.62 -7.28 1.01
N ILE A 96 10.48 -6.93 0.45
CA ILE A 96 9.95 -5.57 0.48
C ILE A 96 8.84 -5.52 1.52
N LEU A 97 8.92 -4.56 2.44
CA LEU A 97 7.91 -4.29 3.45
C LEU A 97 7.07 -3.11 3.00
N LEU A 98 5.76 -3.26 3.05
CA LEU A 98 4.84 -2.14 2.99
C LEU A 98 4.53 -1.72 4.42
N LYS A 99 4.99 -0.53 4.83
CA LYS A 99 4.82 -0.03 6.19
C LYS A 99 3.80 1.09 6.23
N VAL A 100 3.07 1.18 7.34
CA VAL A 100 2.15 2.28 7.62
C VAL A 100 2.86 3.28 8.52
N LYS A 101 2.92 4.54 8.08
CA LYS A 101 3.50 5.62 8.88
C LYS A 101 2.41 6.27 9.73
N SER A 102 2.70 6.44 11.02
CA SER A 102 1.94 7.33 11.90
C SER A 102 2.74 8.61 12.14
N TYR A 103 2.05 9.75 12.14
CA TYR A 103 2.61 11.05 12.53
C TYR A 103 2.02 11.56 13.85
N ASP A 104 1.47 10.67 14.69
CA ASP A 104 0.91 11.09 15.99
C ASP A 104 1.97 11.78 16.87
N ALA A 105 3.25 11.44 16.68
CA ALA A 105 4.40 12.08 17.29
C ALA A 105 5.42 12.50 16.21
N VAL A 106 5.58 13.80 15.96
CA VAL A 106 6.59 14.31 15.01
C VAL A 106 7.47 15.32 15.71
N THR A 107 8.78 15.22 15.46
CA THR A 107 9.72 16.30 15.74
C THR A 107 9.79 17.18 14.51
N LEU A 108 9.38 18.45 14.62
CA LEU A 108 9.49 19.42 13.53
C LEU A 108 10.96 19.75 13.20
N ASP A 109 11.86 19.47 14.14
CA ASP A 109 13.31 19.50 13.94
C ASP A 109 13.89 18.08 13.82
N SER A 110 14.31 17.71 12.62
CA SER A 110 14.96 16.42 12.36
C SER A 110 16.34 16.29 13.02
N THR A 111 16.97 17.40 13.43
CA THR A 111 18.29 17.45 14.06
C THR A 111 18.24 17.41 15.59
N ALA A 112 17.07 17.58 16.19
CA ALA A 112 16.88 17.47 17.62
C ALA A 112 17.21 16.06 18.11
N ALA A 113 17.97 15.94 19.22
CA ALA A 113 18.34 14.65 19.83
C ALA A 113 17.14 13.74 20.16
N ILE A 114 15.96 14.34 20.29
CA ILE A 114 14.68 13.66 20.56
C ILE A 114 14.13 12.92 19.33
N SER A 115 14.54 13.28 18.10
CA SER A 115 13.99 12.72 16.85
C SER A 115 14.23 11.22 16.72
N ASN A 116 15.41 10.73 17.12
CA ASN A 116 15.72 9.31 17.15
C ASN A 116 14.92 8.57 18.24
N SER A 117 14.80 9.14 19.43
CA SER A 117 14.00 8.56 20.53
C SER A 117 12.51 8.46 20.18
N VAL A 118 11.96 9.46 19.48
CA VAL A 118 10.58 9.45 18.99
C VAL A 118 10.38 8.37 17.92
N LYS A 119 11.32 8.21 16.97
CA LYS A 119 11.25 7.13 15.96
C LYS A 119 11.33 5.74 16.58
N VAL A 120 12.21 5.52 17.55
CA VAL A 120 12.34 4.22 18.25
C VAL A 120 11.07 3.89 19.03
N ASN A 121 10.45 4.88 19.65
CA ASN A 121 9.21 4.69 20.42
C ASN A 121 7.94 4.60 19.54
N ASN A 122 8.03 4.92 18.25
CA ASN A 122 6.92 4.86 17.29
C ASN A 122 7.27 3.96 16.10
N TYR A 123 7.59 2.70 16.37
CA TYR A 123 7.89 1.72 15.32
C TYR A 123 6.69 1.57 14.36
N GLU A 124 6.93 1.87 13.10
CA GLU A 124 5.93 1.83 12.04
C GLU A 124 5.42 0.40 11.78
N PRO A 125 4.11 0.15 11.90
CA PRO A 125 3.55 -1.17 11.62
C PRO A 125 3.83 -1.65 10.20
N ILE A 126 4.18 -2.92 10.06
CA ILE A 126 4.29 -3.58 8.75
C ILE A 126 2.89 -4.03 8.33
N MET A 127 2.37 -3.45 7.24
CA MET A 127 1.09 -3.84 6.66
C MET A 127 1.19 -5.21 5.96
N TYR A 128 2.26 -5.39 5.19
CA TYR A 128 2.51 -6.62 4.44
C TYR A 128 3.99 -6.76 4.10
N ALA A 129 4.46 -7.98 3.91
CA ALA A 129 5.83 -8.29 3.50
C ALA A 129 5.80 -9.16 2.23
N PHE A 130 6.51 -8.71 1.21
CA PHE A 130 6.59 -9.33 -0.10
C PHE A 130 7.96 -9.99 -0.27
N ASP A 131 8.00 -11.19 -0.82
CA ASP A 131 9.25 -11.79 -1.27
C ASP A 131 9.72 -11.08 -2.54
N ILE A 132 11.03 -10.82 -2.61
CA ILE A 132 11.65 -10.34 -3.85
C ILE A 132 11.72 -11.53 -4.81
N GLU A 133 11.00 -11.44 -5.92
CA GLU A 133 10.93 -12.50 -6.92
C GLU A 133 12.10 -12.41 -7.91
N ALA A 134 12.47 -11.21 -8.32
CA ALA A 134 13.60 -10.92 -9.20
C ALA A 134 14.21 -9.54 -8.95
N ILE A 135 15.44 -9.36 -9.43
CA ILE A 135 16.06 -8.04 -9.62
C ILE A 135 15.81 -7.65 -11.08
N ASN A 136 15.53 -6.37 -11.35
CA ASN A 136 15.34 -5.87 -12.72
C ASN A 136 16.64 -5.91 -13.54
N THR A 137 16.53 -5.72 -14.85
CA THR A 137 17.64 -5.96 -15.80
C THR A 137 18.87 -5.08 -15.58
N ASP A 138 18.67 -3.86 -15.08
CA ASP A 138 19.71 -2.87 -14.79
C ASP A 138 20.09 -2.82 -13.30
N SER A 139 19.54 -3.70 -12.46
CA SER A 139 19.79 -3.77 -11.02
C SER A 139 19.48 -2.48 -10.24
N THR A 140 18.51 -1.70 -10.71
CA THR A 140 18.03 -0.46 -10.09
C THR A 140 16.68 -0.63 -9.38
N GLY A 141 16.15 -1.85 -9.32
CA GLY A 141 14.86 -2.15 -8.74
C GLY A 141 14.60 -3.64 -8.57
N VAL A 142 13.47 -3.94 -7.96
CA VAL A 142 13.06 -5.30 -7.59
C VAL A 142 11.65 -5.60 -8.06
N VAL A 143 11.39 -6.86 -8.38
CA VAL A 143 10.07 -7.35 -8.76
C VAL A 143 9.46 -8.10 -7.58
N ILE A 144 8.23 -7.74 -7.22
CA ILE A 144 7.43 -8.41 -6.18
C ILE A 144 6.08 -8.86 -6.73
N ASP A 145 5.58 -9.99 -6.24
CA ASP A 145 4.21 -10.45 -6.53
C ASP A 145 3.22 -9.84 -5.53
N VAL A 146 2.28 -9.04 -6.03
CA VAL A 146 1.25 -8.36 -5.22
C VAL A 146 -0.11 -9.06 -5.26
N THR A 147 -0.25 -10.13 -6.04
CA THR A 147 -1.53 -10.83 -6.27
C THR A 147 -2.19 -11.26 -4.97
N LYS A 148 -1.41 -11.88 -4.07
CA LYS A 148 -1.91 -12.32 -2.76
C LYS A 148 -2.29 -11.18 -1.84
N PHE A 149 -1.55 -10.08 -1.87
CA PHE A 149 -1.87 -8.91 -1.07
C PHE A 149 -3.19 -8.30 -1.54
N LEU A 150 -3.37 -8.17 -2.85
CA LEU A 150 -4.54 -7.60 -3.48
C LEU A 150 -5.78 -8.49 -3.38
N SER A 151 -5.63 -9.82 -3.42
CA SER A 151 -6.76 -10.77 -3.42
C SER A 151 -7.19 -11.24 -2.03
N ASN A 152 -6.52 -10.79 -0.95
CA ASN A 152 -6.85 -11.18 0.40
C ASN A 152 -7.52 -10.04 1.18
N ASP A 153 -8.26 -10.42 2.20
CA ASP A 153 -8.91 -9.49 3.10
C ASP A 153 -7.95 -8.96 4.15
N ILE A 154 -7.28 -7.86 3.82
CA ILE A 154 -6.40 -7.14 4.72
C ILE A 154 -7.18 -5.98 5.35
N PRO A 155 -7.30 -5.90 6.69
CA PRO A 155 -8.10 -4.87 7.35
C PRO A 155 -7.76 -3.44 6.91
N ALA A 156 -6.47 -3.17 6.64
CA ALA A 156 -5.97 -1.86 6.23
C ALA A 156 -6.46 -1.41 4.83
N ILE A 157 -6.95 -2.33 3.98
CA ILE A 157 -7.44 -2.01 2.63
C ILE A 157 -8.85 -2.58 2.37
N SER A 158 -9.54 -2.98 3.43
CA SER A 158 -10.88 -3.58 3.39
C SER A 158 -11.98 -2.51 3.24
N GLY A 159 -13.05 -2.88 2.54
CA GLY A 159 -14.29 -2.08 2.46
C GLY A 159 -15.17 -2.20 3.70
N LEU A 160 -15.00 -3.26 4.49
CA LEU A 160 -15.80 -3.56 5.67
C LEU A 160 -15.00 -3.31 6.96
N ASN A 161 -15.44 -2.32 7.73
CA ASN A 161 -14.91 -2.07 9.07
C ASN A 161 -15.49 -3.06 10.11
N SER A 162 -14.90 -3.08 11.31
CA SER A 162 -15.28 -3.99 12.39
C SER A 162 -16.76 -3.89 12.79
N ARG A 163 -17.35 -2.70 12.73
CA ARG A 163 -18.77 -2.48 13.06
C ARG A 163 -19.68 -3.18 12.05
N LEU A 164 -19.44 -2.99 10.76
CA LEU A 164 -20.24 -3.62 9.69
C LEU A 164 -20.05 -5.13 9.70
N ARG A 165 -18.83 -5.62 9.94
CA ARG A 165 -18.56 -7.05 10.07
C ARG A 165 -19.38 -7.69 11.18
N LYS A 166 -19.45 -7.03 12.35
CA LYS A 166 -20.26 -7.49 13.48
C LYS A 166 -21.76 -7.43 13.17
N GLN A 167 -22.21 -6.32 12.58
CA GLN A 167 -23.62 -6.11 12.24
C GLN A 167 -24.14 -7.19 11.28
N TYR A 168 -23.40 -7.47 10.21
CA TYR A 168 -23.82 -8.41 9.18
C TYR A 168 -23.27 -9.84 9.36
N LYS A 169 -22.65 -10.12 10.52
CA LYS A 169 -22.09 -11.43 10.87
C LYS A 169 -21.16 -11.97 9.77
N VAL A 170 -20.26 -11.11 9.30
CA VAL A 170 -19.26 -11.43 8.28
C VAL A 170 -18.26 -12.44 8.85
N ARG A 171 -17.96 -13.49 8.08
CA ARG A 171 -17.03 -14.56 8.50
C ARG A 171 -15.70 -14.46 7.78
N SER A 172 -15.69 -14.75 6.48
CA SER A 172 -14.47 -14.79 5.68
C SER A 172 -14.69 -14.24 4.27
N LEU A 173 -13.61 -13.77 3.66
CA LEU A 173 -13.57 -13.52 2.22
C LEU A 173 -13.73 -14.82 1.45
N ASP A 174 -14.58 -14.78 0.42
CA ASP A 174 -14.74 -15.84 -0.55
C ASP A 174 -13.82 -15.56 -1.75
N LYS A 175 -12.67 -16.24 -1.77
CA LYS A 175 -11.65 -16.06 -2.81
C LYS A 175 -12.13 -16.47 -4.20
N SER A 176 -13.09 -17.40 -4.30
CA SER A 176 -13.61 -17.87 -5.58
C SER A 176 -14.55 -16.86 -6.25
N ARG A 177 -15.06 -15.91 -5.47
CA ARG A 177 -15.96 -14.82 -5.90
C ARG A 177 -15.35 -13.44 -5.69
N SER A 178 -14.03 -13.37 -5.59
CA SER A 178 -13.28 -12.13 -5.41
C SER A 178 -12.20 -12.05 -6.48
N PHE A 179 -12.07 -10.91 -7.13
CA PHE A 179 -11.28 -10.78 -8.35
C PHE A 179 -10.53 -9.45 -8.37
N ILE A 180 -9.34 -9.43 -8.96
CA ILE A 180 -8.67 -8.19 -9.34
C ILE A 180 -9.16 -7.85 -10.76
N ASN A 181 -9.95 -6.78 -10.89
CA ASN A 181 -10.51 -6.39 -12.19
C ASN A 181 -9.51 -5.63 -13.04
N ARG A 182 -8.74 -4.74 -12.41
CA ARG A 182 -7.80 -3.88 -13.11
C ARG A 182 -6.72 -3.41 -12.16
N VAL A 183 -5.48 -3.39 -12.66
CA VAL A 183 -4.39 -2.61 -12.11
C VAL A 183 -3.89 -1.68 -13.20
N ALA A 184 -3.78 -0.39 -12.90
CA ALA A 184 -3.30 0.61 -13.84
C ALA A 184 -2.25 1.50 -13.17
N ALA A 185 -1.17 1.75 -13.90
CA ALA A 185 -0.10 2.64 -13.50
C ALA A 185 -0.26 3.99 -14.20
N TYR A 186 -0.16 5.07 -13.43
CA TYR A 186 -0.17 6.44 -13.91
C TYR A 186 1.08 7.15 -13.37
N PRO A 187 1.51 8.29 -13.96
CA PRO A 187 2.78 8.91 -13.61
C PRO A 187 3.00 9.18 -12.11
N LEU A 188 1.94 9.45 -11.35
CA LEU A 188 2.01 9.79 -9.93
C LEU A 188 1.24 8.82 -9.02
N ASN A 189 0.55 7.82 -9.57
CA ASN A 189 -0.28 6.92 -8.79
C ASN A 189 -0.46 5.55 -9.45
N VAL A 190 -0.77 4.55 -8.63
CA VAL A 190 -1.24 3.23 -9.08
C VAL A 190 -2.65 3.02 -8.56
N GLU A 191 -3.56 2.63 -9.45
CA GLU A 191 -4.96 2.35 -9.14
C GLU A 191 -5.25 0.87 -9.30
N VAL A 192 -5.92 0.28 -8.30
CA VAL A 192 -6.31 -1.12 -8.30
C VAL A 192 -7.81 -1.25 -8.03
N VAL A 193 -8.55 -1.85 -8.95
CA VAL A 193 -9.97 -2.13 -8.81
C VAL A 193 -10.17 -3.61 -8.52
N GLN A 194 -10.90 -3.92 -7.45
CA GLN A 194 -11.08 -5.29 -6.94
C GLN A 194 -12.53 -5.54 -6.59
N ASP A 195 -13.04 -6.73 -6.88
CA ASP A 195 -14.29 -7.21 -6.30
C ASP A 195 -13.97 -8.08 -5.09
N MET A 196 -14.58 -7.75 -3.95
CA MET A 196 -14.38 -8.42 -2.68
C MET A 196 -15.73 -8.96 -2.20
N THR A 197 -15.85 -10.29 -2.16
CA THR A 197 -17.07 -10.97 -1.70
C THR A 197 -16.83 -11.63 -0.35
N TYR A 198 -17.66 -11.29 0.63
CA TYR A 198 -17.57 -11.76 1.99
C TYR A 198 -18.75 -12.66 2.33
N THR A 199 -18.49 -13.83 2.91
CA THR A 199 -19.56 -14.66 3.49
C THR A 199 -20.15 -13.97 4.72
N ALA A 200 -21.48 -13.86 4.76
CA ALA A 200 -22.21 -13.11 5.78
C ALA A 200 -23.57 -13.78 6.03
N SER A 201 -23.84 -14.19 7.27
CA SER A 201 -25.11 -14.85 7.59
C SER A 201 -26.28 -13.87 7.77
N ASP A 202 -26.00 -12.57 7.78
CA ASP A 202 -26.99 -11.52 8.00
C ASP A 202 -26.75 -10.40 6.96
N ALA A 203 -26.67 -10.78 5.69
CA ALA A 203 -26.36 -9.85 4.61
C ALA A 203 -27.47 -8.77 4.47
N PRO A 204 -27.12 -7.49 4.20
CA PRO A 204 -28.06 -6.37 4.13
C PRO A 204 -29.05 -6.43 2.96
N SER A 205 -28.71 -7.21 1.93
CA SER A 205 -29.51 -7.43 0.73
C SER A 205 -29.27 -8.84 0.22
N ASN A 206 -30.27 -9.40 -0.48
CA ASN A 206 -30.21 -10.74 -1.06
C ASN A 206 -29.72 -11.80 -0.05
N SER A 207 -30.36 -11.87 1.12
CA SER A 207 -29.95 -12.74 2.24
C SER A 207 -29.84 -14.22 1.87
N SER A 208 -30.59 -14.67 0.85
CA SER A 208 -30.48 -16.02 0.28
C SER A 208 -29.11 -16.34 -0.33
N VAL A 209 -28.37 -15.32 -0.78
CA VAL A 209 -27.00 -15.47 -1.30
C VAL A 209 -25.99 -15.64 -0.17
N GLY A 210 -26.29 -15.14 1.04
CA GLY A 210 -25.45 -15.30 2.22
C GLY A 210 -24.08 -14.63 2.10
N SER A 211 -23.99 -13.54 1.34
CA SER A 211 -22.73 -12.80 1.14
C SER A 211 -22.93 -11.31 0.88
N ILE A 212 -21.86 -10.54 1.09
CA ILE A 212 -21.75 -9.13 0.77
C ILE A 212 -20.65 -8.97 -0.28
N SER A 213 -20.99 -8.47 -1.47
CA SER A 213 -20.02 -8.19 -2.53
C SER A 213 -19.85 -6.69 -2.70
N LEU A 214 -18.60 -6.24 -2.77
CA LEU A 214 -18.21 -4.83 -2.88
C LEU A 214 -17.15 -4.68 -3.96
N GLN A 215 -17.24 -3.64 -4.78
CA GLN A 215 -16.10 -3.23 -5.59
C GLN A 215 -15.31 -2.18 -4.85
N MET A 216 -14.02 -2.42 -4.68
CA MET A 216 -13.06 -1.55 -4.01
C MET A 216 -12.12 -0.92 -5.02
N ASN A 217 -11.73 0.32 -4.78
CA ASN A 217 -10.63 0.98 -5.45
C ASN A 217 -9.52 1.32 -4.44
N GLN A 218 -8.30 0.86 -4.71
CA GLN A 218 -7.09 1.19 -3.98
C GLN A 218 -6.26 2.15 -4.82
N SER A 219 -6.07 3.36 -4.28
CA SER A 219 -5.31 4.43 -4.92
C SER A 219 -4.04 4.68 -4.12
N MET A 220 -2.88 4.38 -4.69
CA MET A 220 -1.58 4.64 -4.08
C MET A 220 -0.91 5.79 -4.82
N ILE A 221 -0.74 6.91 -4.15
CA ILE A 221 -0.35 8.19 -4.75
C ILE A 221 1.00 8.61 -4.17
N LEU A 222 1.98 8.90 -5.03
CA LEU A 222 3.27 9.45 -4.60
C LEU A 222 3.08 10.86 -4.07
N LEU A 223 3.62 11.12 -2.87
CA LEU A 223 3.61 12.47 -2.30
C LEU A 223 4.80 13.30 -2.81
N PRO A 224 4.64 14.63 -2.94
CA PRO A 224 5.75 15.52 -3.26
C PRO A 224 6.85 15.43 -2.22
N GLU A 225 8.11 15.48 -2.66
CA GLU A 225 9.28 15.44 -1.77
C GLU A 225 9.34 16.63 -0.80
N LYS A 226 8.81 17.78 -1.22
CA LYS A 226 8.66 18.95 -0.35
C LYS A 226 7.29 18.84 0.32
N PRO A 227 7.22 18.60 1.64
CA PRO A 227 5.95 18.54 2.34
C PRO A 227 5.19 19.85 2.13
N MET A 228 3.89 19.72 1.89
CA MET A 228 3.03 20.89 1.79
C MET A 228 3.03 21.64 3.12
N THR A 229 3.09 22.97 3.06
CA THR A 229 3.04 23.80 4.28
C THR A 229 1.73 23.54 5.02
N PRO A 230 1.77 23.01 6.25
CA PRO A 230 0.56 22.74 7.01
C PRO A 230 -0.13 24.05 7.36
N ARG A 231 -1.44 24.12 7.18
CA ARG A 231 -2.24 25.29 7.57
C ARG A 231 -2.70 25.13 9.01
N LEU A 232 -2.35 26.11 9.85
CA LEU A 232 -2.84 26.19 11.22
C LEU A 232 -4.36 26.25 11.23
N TYR A 233 -4.95 25.56 12.20
CA TYR A 233 -6.38 25.59 12.41
C TYR A 233 -6.85 26.99 12.85
N ASP A 234 -7.89 27.52 12.18
CA ASP A 234 -8.65 28.68 12.63
C ASP A 234 -10.01 28.18 13.16
N PRO A 235 -10.30 28.33 14.47
CA PRO A 235 -11.53 27.85 15.08
C PRO A 235 -12.82 28.48 14.54
N ARG A 236 -12.72 29.55 13.75
CA ARG A 236 -13.87 30.22 13.12
C ARG A 236 -14.28 29.59 11.80
N VAL A 237 -13.51 28.64 11.28
CA VAL A 237 -13.79 27.99 10.00
C VAL A 237 -13.92 26.49 10.23
N GLY A 238 -15.14 25.97 10.06
CA GLY A 238 -15.47 24.57 10.30
C GLY A 238 -14.83 23.62 9.27
N PHE A 239 -13.56 23.27 9.48
CA PHE A 239 -12.85 22.24 8.72
C PHE A 239 -12.48 21.06 9.60
N PHE A 240 -12.38 19.87 9.01
CA PHE A 240 -11.88 18.67 9.68
C PHE A 240 -10.39 18.86 10.09
N THR A 241 -10.05 18.54 11.33
CA THR A 241 -8.72 18.76 11.91
C THR A 241 -7.89 17.48 12.05
N VAL A 242 -6.57 17.63 12.20
CA VAL A 242 -5.60 16.60 12.65
C VAL A 242 -4.86 17.17 13.85
N ASN A 243 -4.83 16.45 14.97
CA ASN A 243 -3.96 16.80 16.10
C ASN A 243 -2.61 16.11 15.91
N GLN A 244 -1.53 16.83 16.21
CA GLN A 244 -0.16 16.36 16.12
C GLN A 244 0.59 16.83 17.36
N ILE A 245 1.32 15.93 18.03
CA ILE A 245 2.08 16.27 19.23
C ILE A 245 3.53 16.59 18.83
N ASP A 246 3.99 17.81 19.13
CA ASP A 246 5.34 18.27 18.84
C ASP A 246 6.25 18.09 20.07
N TYR A 247 7.16 17.12 19.97
CA TYR A 247 8.13 16.79 21.04
C TYR A 247 9.44 17.57 20.96
N SER A 248 9.59 18.47 19.97
CA SER A 248 10.78 19.30 19.79
C SER A 248 10.62 20.73 20.33
N SER A 249 9.47 21.07 20.91
CA SER A 249 9.23 22.40 21.50
C SER A 249 10.11 22.62 22.74
N PRO A 250 10.79 23.78 22.90
CA PRO A 250 11.60 24.10 24.07
C PRO A 250 10.78 24.35 25.35
N LYS A 251 9.44 24.30 25.27
CA LYS A 251 8.57 24.31 26.45
C LYS A 251 8.45 22.89 27.01
N LEU A 252 8.61 22.74 28.32
CA LEU A 252 8.60 21.46 29.07
C LEU A 252 7.26 20.69 29.05
N LYS A 253 6.39 20.90 28.06
CA LYS A 253 5.16 20.15 27.81
C LYS A 253 5.07 19.92 26.31
N ALA A 254 4.84 18.67 25.90
CA ALA A 254 4.59 18.34 24.50
C ALA A 254 3.40 19.20 24.02
N ASP A 255 3.67 20.15 23.13
CA ASP A 255 2.64 21.08 22.64
C ASP A 255 1.78 20.32 21.62
N GLU A 256 0.49 20.15 21.91
CA GLU A 256 -0.49 19.60 20.97
C GLU A 256 -0.85 20.70 19.94
N LYS A 257 -0.55 20.45 18.66
CA LYS A 257 -0.85 21.36 17.54
C LYS A 257 -1.95 20.75 16.68
N THR A 258 -2.96 21.56 16.33
CA THR A 258 -4.09 21.14 15.49
C THR A 258 -3.98 21.77 14.10
N TYR A 259 -4.03 20.96 13.05
CA TYR A 259 -3.91 21.35 11.65
C TYR A 259 -5.17 21.04 10.84
N ILE A 260 -5.42 21.77 9.76
CA ILE A 260 -6.58 21.55 8.87
C ILE A 260 -6.27 20.45 7.83
N ARG A 261 -7.22 19.52 7.59
CA ARG A 261 -7.16 18.55 6.48
C ARG A 261 -7.57 19.20 5.15
N ARG A 262 -6.61 19.69 4.37
CA ARG A 262 -6.84 20.12 2.97
C ARG A 262 -5.67 19.74 2.08
N TRP A 263 -5.97 19.11 0.94
CA TRP A 263 -5.05 18.93 -0.18
C TRP A 263 -5.25 20.13 -1.13
N SER A 264 -4.19 20.83 -1.53
CA SER A 264 -4.23 21.90 -2.53
C SER A 264 -3.09 21.74 -3.51
#